data_AF-A0A2H9TGF5-F1
#
_entry.id   AF-A0A2H9TGF5-F1
#
_cell.length_a   1.000
_cell.length_b   1.000
_cell.length_c   1.000
_cell.angle_alpha   90.00
_cell.angle_beta   90.00
_cell.angle_gamma   90.00
#
_symmetry.space_group_name_H-M   'P 1'
#
loop_
_entity.id
_entity.type
_entity.pdbx_description
1 polymer ?
#
loop_
_entity_poly.entity_id
_entity_poly.type
_entity_poly.pdbx_seq_one_letter_code
_entity_poly.pdbx_strand_id
1 'polypeptide(L)'
;MDVTPAVLGAVFALAFGLIATMRRLKKFRGRYRCFAYAEATVGILAVFSGSMAALGRFHPWWPYLVAAGLAIIPITVLLGRLAWEWRRRRIVGRYYQNFYPDGALKDGMTFTQAVSTAIKQYGRISASNIPLLSFPSLKQTYETVASNGSWLSFEEFKTECLLGLSFDEDKSFREKAALLIFADPSDVAECREWFVRQALLLKLFRAAEGGDLAEIIRLMWKEKSFNAAIRQDCFLDAFYRLVKGKDKAVALALCQKLLEQHGTDTTKTAAVSGTTTTNADADVDATWINREMPKFKAKCGNVEPSRLCTEDELKLDTWYVPGDATECELCGYRCSKETPIWRTTWYGWRKRAPRARSHCEVCNLNAIRPVSSIIPPPPPPPTTEDAASPPSSQAGPSTAGPSGNQCVVDMPEPNTTEITE
;
A
#
# COMPACT_ATOMS: atom_id res chain seq x y z
N MET A 1 39.93 45.90 4.89
CA MET A 1 38.77 45.52 4.06
C MET A 1 38.22 44.23 4.63
N ASP A 2 37.13 44.32 5.38
CA ASP A 2 36.54 43.20 6.10
C ASP A 2 35.65 42.37 5.16
N VAL A 3 36.29 41.50 4.38
CA VAL A 3 35.61 40.54 3.46
C VAL A 3 35.08 39.31 4.23
N THR A 4 35.46 39.17 5.50
CA THR A 4 35.20 38.01 6.36
C THR A 4 33.72 37.69 6.62
N PRO A 5 32.82 38.63 6.99
CA PRO A 5 31.46 38.26 7.37
C PRO A 5 30.59 37.81 6.18
N ALA A 6 30.78 38.41 5.01
CA ALA A 6 30.01 38.10 3.80
C ALA A 6 30.35 36.71 3.24
N VAL A 7 31.65 36.36 3.22
CA VAL A 7 32.12 35.04 2.80
C VAL A 7 31.67 33.96 3.79
N LEU A 8 31.77 34.22 5.10
CA LEU A 8 31.28 33.30 6.13
C LEU A 8 29.77 33.05 5.96
N GLY A 9 28.96 34.10 5.73
CA GLY A 9 27.53 33.97 5.50
C GLY A 9 27.18 33.09 4.30
N ALA A 10 27.87 33.26 3.17
CA ALA A 10 27.67 32.42 1.98
C ALA A 10 28.06 30.95 2.22
N VAL A 11 29.17 30.71 2.93
CA VAL A 11 29.61 29.35 3.30
C VAL A 11 28.61 28.68 4.24
N PHE A 12 28.12 29.39 5.26
CA PHE A 12 27.10 28.87 6.18
C PHE A 12 25.79 28.57 5.45
N ALA A 13 25.35 29.44 4.54
CA ALA A 13 24.14 29.22 3.77
C ALA A 13 24.26 28.00 2.86
N LEU A 14 25.39 27.84 2.15
CA LEU A 14 25.68 26.65 1.33
C LEU A 14 25.76 25.38 2.17
N ALA A 15 26.44 25.41 3.32
CA ALA A 15 26.52 24.27 4.23
C ALA A 15 25.13 23.87 4.75
N PHE A 16 24.29 24.85 5.13
CA PHE A 16 22.92 24.58 5.57
C PHE A 16 22.03 24.05 4.44
N GLY A 17 22.16 24.59 3.22
CA GLY A 17 21.50 24.08 2.02
C GLY A 17 21.91 22.64 1.69
N LEU A 18 23.20 22.32 1.80
CA LEU A 18 23.70 20.95 1.65
C LEU A 18 23.20 20.04 2.77
N ILE A 19 23.22 20.47 4.04
CA ILE A 19 22.68 19.67 5.15
C ILE A 19 21.18 19.41 4.96
N ALA A 20 20.41 20.43 4.57
CA ALA A 20 18.97 20.31 4.30
C ALA A 20 18.68 19.33 3.15
N THR A 21 19.47 19.37 2.08
CA THR A 21 19.36 18.42 0.95
C THR A 21 19.94 17.03 1.26
N MET A 22 20.84 16.93 2.23
CA MET A 22 21.43 15.68 2.69
C MET A 22 20.55 14.96 3.72
N ARG A 23 19.71 15.68 4.48
CA ARG A 23 18.73 15.12 5.43
C ARG A 23 17.85 14.06 4.75
N ARG A 24 17.50 13.04 5.53
CA ARG A 24 16.93 11.74 5.10
C ARG A 24 15.97 11.87 3.91
N LEU A 25 16.35 11.24 2.77
CA LEU A 25 15.49 11.07 1.58
C LEU A 25 14.14 10.39 1.90
N LYS A 26 14.03 9.73 3.07
CA LYS A 26 12.76 9.25 3.62
C LYS A 26 11.68 10.36 3.66
N LYS A 27 12.04 11.62 3.98
CA LYS A 27 11.09 12.76 3.96
C LYS A 27 10.56 13.06 2.55
N PHE A 28 11.40 12.89 1.52
CA PHE A 28 11.01 13.02 0.11
C PHE A 28 10.23 11.81 -0.41
N ARG A 29 10.11 10.72 0.36
CA ARG A 29 9.37 9.50 -0.01
C ARG A 29 8.00 9.38 0.69
N GLY A 30 7.75 10.08 1.80
CA GLY A 30 6.50 9.95 2.58
C GLY A 30 5.38 10.94 2.22
N ARG A 31 4.28 10.95 2.99
CA ARG A 31 3.16 11.90 2.84
C ARG A 31 3.59 13.38 2.95
N TYR A 32 4.78 13.63 3.49
CA TYR A 32 5.38 14.95 3.71
C TYR A 32 6.30 15.45 2.58
N ARG A 33 6.28 14.86 1.38
CA ARG A 33 7.18 15.31 0.28
C ARG A 33 7.05 16.79 -0.01
N CYS A 34 5.84 17.36 0.02
CA CYS A 34 5.63 18.78 -0.23
C CYS A 34 6.36 19.66 0.80
N PHE A 35 6.37 19.25 2.07
CA PHE A 35 7.14 19.93 3.11
C PHE A 35 8.64 19.76 2.90
N ALA A 36 9.10 18.58 2.46
CA ALA A 36 10.51 18.36 2.14
C ALA A 36 10.98 19.22 0.94
N TYR A 37 10.14 19.34 -0.10
CA TYR A 37 10.41 20.23 -1.22
C TYR A 37 10.35 21.69 -0.80
N ALA A 38 9.39 22.10 0.03
CA ALA A 38 9.32 23.46 0.56
C ALA A 38 10.54 23.79 1.43
N GLU A 39 10.94 22.90 2.35
CA GLU A 39 12.18 23.03 3.14
C GLU A 39 13.40 23.17 2.23
N ALA A 40 13.51 22.36 1.17
CA ALA A 40 14.59 22.45 0.20
C ALA A 40 14.55 23.77 -0.59
N THR A 41 13.38 24.21 -1.04
CA THR A 41 13.19 25.48 -1.76
C THR A 41 13.53 26.67 -0.87
N VAL A 42 13.08 26.67 0.39
CA VAL A 42 13.43 27.70 1.38
C VAL A 42 14.94 27.71 1.62
N GLY A 43 15.57 26.53 1.73
CA GLY A 43 17.03 26.43 1.84
C GLY A 43 17.75 27.02 0.63
N ILE A 44 17.31 26.70 -0.60
CA ILE A 44 17.87 27.24 -1.84
C ILE A 44 17.67 28.76 -1.93
N LEU A 45 16.49 29.26 -1.58
CA LEU A 45 16.19 30.70 -1.57
C LEU A 45 17.03 31.45 -0.53
N ALA A 46 17.26 30.84 0.65
CA ALA A 46 18.13 31.41 1.67
C ALA A 46 19.60 31.46 1.22
N VAL A 47 20.08 30.43 0.50
CA VAL A 47 21.42 30.44 -0.12
C VAL A 47 21.53 31.55 -1.16
N PHE A 48 20.51 31.66 -2.02
CA PHE A 48 20.47 32.67 -3.07
C PHE A 48 20.43 34.10 -2.49
N SER A 49 19.52 34.37 -1.56
CA SER A 49 19.36 35.69 -0.95
C SER A 49 20.56 36.10 -0.10
N GLY A 50 21.13 35.17 0.67
CA GLY A 50 22.36 35.39 1.43
C GLY A 50 23.55 35.72 0.54
N SER A 51 23.70 35.01 -0.59
CA SER A 51 24.76 35.27 -1.57
C SER A 51 24.57 36.62 -2.26
N MET A 52 23.33 36.99 -2.60
CA MET A 52 23.00 38.31 -3.16
C MET A 52 23.31 39.45 -2.19
N ALA A 53 22.96 39.30 -0.91
CA ALA A 53 23.27 40.30 0.12
C ALA A 53 24.78 40.46 0.35
N ALA A 54 25.54 39.36 0.29
CA ALA A 54 26.99 39.36 0.42
C ALA A 54 27.70 40.06 -0.76
N LEU A 55 27.16 39.93 -1.98
CA LEU A 55 27.82 40.36 -3.22
C LEU A 55 27.25 41.66 -3.81
N GLY A 56 26.17 42.23 -3.26
CA GLY A 56 25.44 43.38 -3.81
C GLY A 56 26.25 44.68 -3.97
N ARG A 57 27.51 44.73 -3.51
CA ARG A 57 28.45 45.83 -3.75
C ARG A 57 29.23 45.74 -5.06
N PHE A 58 29.19 44.59 -5.74
CA PHE A 58 29.89 44.35 -6.99
C PHE A 58 28.96 44.54 -8.20
N HIS A 59 29.56 44.88 -9.36
CA HIS A 59 28.94 45.22 -10.66
C HIS A 59 27.57 44.53 -10.94
N PRO A 60 26.57 45.22 -11.53
CA PRO A 60 25.13 44.90 -11.45
C PRO A 60 24.65 43.47 -11.77
N TRP A 61 25.42 42.65 -12.49
CA TRP A 61 24.99 41.33 -12.94
C TRP A 61 25.83 40.16 -12.40
N TRP A 62 27.05 40.42 -11.91
CA TRP A 62 27.97 39.38 -11.42
C TRP A 62 27.47 38.65 -10.16
N PRO A 63 26.91 39.33 -9.14
CA PRO A 63 26.33 38.69 -7.95
C PRO A 63 25.25 37.66 -8.28
N TYR A 64 24.43 37.93 -9.29
CA TYR A 64 23.34 37.06 -9.71
C TYR A 64 23.87 35.74 -10.28
N LEU A 65 24.93 35.79 -11.09
CA LEU A 65 25.55 34.57 -11.66
C LEU A 65 26.18 33.70 -10.58
N VAL A 66 26.89 34.32 -9.62
CA VAL A 66 27.51 33.58 -8.51
C VAL A 66 26.44 32.99 -7.60
N ALA A 67 25.41 33.76 -7.22
CA ALA A 67 24.30 33.28 -6.39
C ALA A 67 23.50 32.17 -7.08
N ALA A 68 23.24 32.30 -8.38
CA ALA A 68 22.60 31.25 -9.18
C ALA A 68 23.45 29.98 -9.24
N GLY A 69 24.77 30.12 -9.49
CA GLY A 69 25.71 29.00 -9.49
C GLY A 69 25.69 28.22 -8.16
N LEU A 70 25.72 28.92 -7.03
CA LEU A 70 25.65 28.30 -5.70
C LEU A 70 24.29 27.64 -5.43
N ALA A 71 23.19 28.22 -5.91
CA ALA A 71 21.85 27.66 -5.79
C ALA A 71 21.63 26.42 -6.68
N ILE A 72 22.36 26.30 -7.81
CA ILE A 72 22.30 25.14 -8.70
C ILE A 72 22.90 23.90 -8.04
N ILE A 73 23.94 24.04 -7.20
CA ILE A 73 24.62 22.91 -6.53
C ILE A 73 23.65 22.00 -5.73
N PRO A 74 22.82 22.49 -4.79
CA PRO A 74 21.87 21.64 -4.07
C PRO A 74 20.81 21.03 -5.00
N ILE A 75 20.41 21.73 -6.07
CA ILE A 75 19.46 21.21 -7.06
C ILE A 75 20.08 20.05 -7.84
N THR A 76 21.30 20.18 -8.33
CA THR A 76 22.01 19.12 -9.06
C THR A 76 22.30 17.93 -8.16
N VAL A 77 22.66 18.15 -6.89
CA VAL A 77 22.79 17.07 -5.89
C VAL A 77 21.46 16.34 -5.69
N LEU A 78 20.34 17.05 -5.53
CA LEU A 78 19.01 16.43 -5.40
C LEU A 78 18.62 15.62 -6.64
N LEU A 79 18.82 16.18 -7.84
CA LEU A 79 18.54 15.50 -9.11
C LEU A 79 19.44 14.28 -9.30
N GLY A 80 20.73 14.40 -8.96
CA GLY A 80 21.69 13.30 -8.99
C GLY A 80 21.29 12.17 -8.05
N ARG A 81 20.84 12.49 -6.82
CA ARG A 81 20.33 11.50 -5.86
C ARG A 81 19.04 10.84 -6.35
N LEU A 82 18.10 11.60 -6.91
CA LEU A 82 16.87 11.06 -7.49
C LEU A 82 17.17 10.11 -8.66
N ALA A 83 18.07 10.51 -9.56
CA ALA A 83 18.52 9.70 -10.68
C ALA A 83 19.25 8.43 -10.21
N TRP A 84 20.13 8.55 -9.20
CA TRP A 84 20.82 7.42 -8.60
C TRP A 84 19.86 6.43 -7.94
N GLU A 85 18.90 6.91 -7.14
CA GLU A 85 17.88 6.05 -6.54
C GLU A 85 17.05 5.33 -7.60
N TRP A 86 16.64 6.04 -8.64
CA TRP A 86 15.85 5.46 -9.72
C TRP A 86 16.64 4.41 -10.51
N ARG A 87 17.93 4.68 -10.80
CA ARG A 87 18.86 3.69 -11.37
C ARG A 87 19.02 2.48 -10.45
N ARG A 88 19.26 2.70 -9.15
CA ARG A 88 19.38 1.64 -8.14
C ARG A 88 18.12 0.77 -8.11
N ARG A 89 16.92 1.36 -8.09
CA ARG A 89 15.65 0.64 -8.14
C ARG A 89 15.51 -0.20 -9.42
N ARG A 90 15.87 0.35 -10.57
CA ARG A 90 15.88 -0.40 -11.84
C ARG A 90 16.89 -1.54 -11.85
N ILE A 91 18.06 -1.36 -11.24
CA ILE A 91 19.07 -2.42 -11.14
C ILE A 91 18.55 -3.54 -10.23
N VAL A 92 18.02 -3.20 -9.05
CA VAL A 92 17.42 -4.17 -8.13
C VAL A 92 16.23 -4.90 -8.78
N GLY A 93 15.34 -4.17 -9.44
CA GLY A 93 14.21 -4.78 -10.15
C GLY A 93 14.65 -5.74 -11.26
N ARG A 94 15.67 -5.38 -12.04
CA ARG A 94 16.25 -6.26 -13.06
C ARG A 94 16.98 -7.47 -12.45
N TYR A 95 17.63 -7.29 -11.30
CA TYR A 95 18.26 -8.38 -10.57
C TYR A 95 17.22 -9.43 -10.15
N TYR A 96 16.13 -8.99 -9.50
CA TYR A 96 15.04 -9.90 -9.15
C TYR A 96 14.37 -10.51 -10.35
N GLN A 97 14.27 -9.81 -11.48
CA GLN A 97 13.77 -10.44 -12.70
C GLN A 97 14.75 -11.51 -13.20
N ASN A 98 16.06 -11.26 -13.26
CA ASN A 98 16.99 -12.20 -13.91
C ASN A 98 17.26 -13.51 -13.12
N PHE A 99 16.90 -13.57 -11.84
CA PHE A 99 17.10 -14.78 -11.01
C PHE A 99 15.98 -15.80 -11.24
N TYR A 100 16.09 -16.63 -12.28
CA TYR A 100 15.02 -17.58 -12.64
C TYR A 100 15.36 -19.04 -12.32
N PRO A 101 14.84 -19.62 -11.23
CA PRO A 101 14.61 -21.07 -11.18
C PRO A 101 13.32 -21.42 -11.96
N ASP A 102 13.26 -22.64 -12.49
CA ASP A 102 12.10 -23.13 -13.26
C ASP A 102 10.83 -23.23 -12.39
N GLY A 103 9.97 -22.21 -12.52
CA GLY A 103 8.51 -22.28 -12.55
C GLY A 103 7.73 -22.55 -11.25
N ALA A 104 8.32 -23.17 -10.24
CA ALA A 104 7.63 -23.54 -9.00
C ALA A 104 8.41 -23.10 -7.76
N LEU A 105 7.68 -22.71 -6.70
CA LEU A 105 8.24 -22.58 -5.38
C LEU A 105 8.72 -23.98 -4.93
N LYS A 106 9.97 -24.11 -4.49
CA LYS A 106 10.54 -25.39 -4.04
C LYS A 106 11.01 -25.26 -2.60
N ASP A 107 10.95 -26.35 -1.87
CA ASP A 107 11.54 -26.46 -0.54
C ASP A 107 13.03 -26.11 -0.58
N GLY A 108 13.47 -25.33 0.39
CA GLY A 108 14.88 -24.90 0.49
C GLY A 108 15.29 -23.79 -0.49
N MET A 109 14.35 -23.16 -1.20
CA MET A 109 14.66 -21.92 -1.91
C MET A 109 15.16 -20.83 -0.95
N THR A 110 15.95 -19.90 -1.48
CA THR A 110 16.23 -18.66 -0.77
C THR A 110 15.07 -17.68 -0.94
N PHE A 111 14.87 -16.77 0.02
CA PHE A 111 13.86 -15.71 -0.08
C PHE A 111 13.94 -14.93 -1.41
N THR A 112 15.16 -14.62 -1.89
CA THR A 112 15.38 -13.92 -3.15
C THR A 112 14.87 -14.71 -4.36
N GLN A 113 15.10 -16.03 -4.39
CA GLN A 113 14.62 -16.93 -5.44
C GLN A 113 13.09 -17.05 -5.40
N ALA A 114 12.52 -17.18 -4.20
CA ALA A 114 11.07 -17.24 -4.00
C ALA A 114 10.39 -15.96 -4.50
N VAL A 115 10.89 -14.79 -4.12
CA VAL A 115 10.35 -13.49 -4.56
C VAL A 115 10.48 -13.31 -6.08
N SER A 116 11.61 -13.71 -6.67
CA SER A 116 11.75 -13.67 -8.14
C SER A 116 10.70 -14.55 -8.84
N THR A 117 10.56 -15.79 -8.37
CA THR A 117 9.60 -16.76 -8.92
C THR A 117 8.17 -16.23 -8.80
N ALA A 118 7.81 -15.70 -7.63
CA ALA A 118 6.53 -15.05 -7.35
C ALA A 118 6.25 -13.87 -8.28
N ILE A 119 7.23 -12.96 -8.47
CA ILE A 119 7.07 -11.81 -9.37
C ILE A 119 6.83 -12.25 -10.82
N LYS A 120 7.55 -13.29 -11.27
CA LYS A 120 7.38 -13.83 -12.62
C LYS A 120 6.00 -14.45 -12.81
N GLN A 121 5.59 -15.30 -11.88
CA GLN A 121 4.31 -16.00 -11.93
C GLN A 121 3.14 -15.02 -11.85
N TYR A 122 3.27 -13.99 -11.02
CA TYR A 122 2.28 -12.93 -10.92
C TYR A 122 2.09 -12.16 -12.24
N GLY A 123 3.17 -12.01 -13.02
CA GLY A 123 3.16 -11.55 -14.42
C GLY A 123 2.73 -10.10 -14.67
N ARG A 124 2.17 -9.40 -13.67
CA ARG A 124 1.62 -8.04 -13.84
C ARG A 124 2.51 -6.92 -13.32
N ILE A 125 3.43 -7.20 -12.40
CA ILE A 125 4.23 -6.16 -11.74
C ILE A 125 5.43 -5.78 -12.58
N SER A 126 5.56 -4.48 -12.88
CA SER A 126 6.75 -3.94 -13.53
C SER A 126 7.99 -4.00 -12.63
N ALA A 127 9.17 -4.19 -13.22
CA ALA A 127 10.47 -4.17 -12.53
C ALA A 127 10.67 -2.94 -11.64
N SER A 128 10.10 -1.79 -12.04
CA SER A 128 10.20 -0.51 -11.31
C SER A 128 9.42 -0.50 -10.00
N ASN A 129 8.44 -1.39 -9.86
CA ASN A 129 7.53 -1.46 -8.71
C ASN A 129 7.97 -2.48 -7.66
N ILE A 130 8.84 -3.44 -8.02
CA ILE A 130 9.40 -4.44 -7.10
C ILE A 130 10.05 -3.77 -5.86
N PRO A 131 10.89 -2.71 -5.99
CA PRO A 131 11.52 -2.09 -4.82
C PRO A 131 10.57 -1.32 -3.90
N LEU A 132 9.29 -1.19 -4.29
CA LEU A 132 8.25 -0.54 -3.50
C LEU A 132 7.42 -1.54 -2.69
N LEU A 133 7.62 -2.85 -2.91
CA LEU A 133 6.98 -3.90 -2.13
C LEU A 133 7.53 -3.88 -0.69
N SER A 134 6.68 -4.27 0.26
CA SER A 134 7.09 -4.43 1.66
C SER A 134 7.92 -5.71 1.82
N PHE A 135 9.24 -5.59 1.61
CA PHE A 135 10.17 -6.69 1.83
C PHE A 135 10.10 -7.30 3.24
N PRO A 136 9.90 -6.53 4.33
CA PRO A 136 9.73 -7.11 5.66
C PRO A 136 8.52 -8.03 5.74
N SER A 137 7.37 -7.62 5.19
CA SER A 137 6.15 -8.43 5.17
C SER A 137 6.33 -9.68 4.30
N LEU A 138 6.95 -9.52 3.12
CA LEU A 138 7.27 -10.66 2.25
C LEU A 138 8.21 -11.66 2.93
N LYS A 139 9.24 -11.17 3.63
CA LYS A 139 10.21 -12.02 4.32
C LYS A 139 9.55 -12.77 5.47
N GLN A 140 8.74 -12.08 6.28
CA GLN A 140 7.99 -12.70 7.37
C GLN A 140 7.07 -13.81 6.85
N THR A 141 6.23 -13.53 5.84
CA THR A 141 5.32 -14.52 5.28
C THR A 141 6.04 -15.66 4.56
N TYR A 142 7.21 -15.38 3.97
CA TYR A 142 8.08 -16.42 3.43
C TYR A 142 8.58 -17.37 4.52
N GLU A 143 9.04 -16.82 5.64
CA GLU A 143 9.55 -17.62 6.76
C GLU A 143 8.44 -18.43 7.45
N THR A 144 7.22 -17.86 7.57
CA THR A 144 6.10 -18.51 8.27
C THR A 144 5.34 -19.54 7.45
N VAL A 145 5.08 -19.27 6.16
CA VAL A 145 4.19 -20.10 5.34
C VAL A 145 4.90 -20.64 4.10
N ALA A 146 5.53 -19.77 3.31
CA ALA A 146 6.02 -20.15 1.98
C ALA A 146 7.35 -20.94 1.99
N SER A 147 8.00 -21.06 3.15
CA SER A 147 9.23 -21.83 3.34
C SER A 147 9.02 -23.34 3.10
N ASN A 148 7.78 -23.80 3.21
CA ASN A 148 7.34 -25.18 2.91
C ASN A 148 7.02 -25.38 1.42
N GLY A 149 7.47 -24.49 0.53
CA GLY A 149 7.31 -24.64 -0.92
C GLY A 149 5.88 -24.45 -1.43
N SER A 150 4.93 -24.04 -0.57
CA SER A 150 3.54 -23.80 -0.96
C SER A 150 3.26 -22.31 -1.21
N TRP A 151 2.42 -22.05 -2.20
CA TRP A 151 1.78 -20.74 -2.36
C TRP A 151 0.75 -20.52 -1.26
N LEU A 152 0.43 -19.25 -0.98
CA LEU A 152 -0.64 -18.92 -0.03
C LEU A 152 -1.99 -19.26 -0.66
N SER A 153 -2.73 -20.17 -0.03
CA SER A 153 -4.16 -20.32 -0.29
C SER A 153 -4.90 -19.03 0.05
N PHE A 154 -6.12 -18.88 -0.46
CA PHE A 154 -6.96 -17.72 -0.14
C PHE A 154 -7.11 -17.44 1.37
N GLU A 155 -7.32 -18.48 2.18
CA GLU A 155 -7.51 -18.33 3.63
C GLU A 155 -6.20 -17.98 4.37
N GLU A 156 -5.06 -18.54 3.95
CA GLU A 156 -3.74 -18.16 4.48
C GLU A 156 -3.40 -16.72 4.12
N PHE A 157 -3.70 -16.31 2.88
CA PHE A 157 -3.51 -14.92 2.44
C PHE A 157 -4.32 -13.93 3.30
N LYS A 158 -5.60 -14.22 3.59
CA LYS A 158 -6.41 -13.39 4.49
C LYS A 158 -5.79 -13.32 5.88
N THR A 159 -5.41 -14.46 6.43
CA THR A 159 -4.85 -14.58 7.77
C THR A 159 -3.57 -13.76 7.90
N GLU A 160 -2.64 -13.91 6.96
CA GLU A 160 -1.38 -13.15 6.90
C GLU A 160 -1.59 -11.65 6.67
N CYS A 161 -2.61 -11.27 5.88
CA CYS A 161 -2.98 -9.86 5.68
C CYS A 161 -3.52 -9.22 6.96
N LEU A 162 -4.23 -9.97 7.79
CA LEU A 162 -4.79 -9.52 9.06
C LEU A 162 -3.82 -9.70 10.24
N LEU A 163 -2.77 -10.49 10.07
CA LEU A 163 -1.78 -10.77 11.11
C LEU A 163 -0.98 -9.51 11.47
N GLY A 164 -1.03 -9.16 12.75
CA GLY A 164 -0.36 -7.97 13.29
C GLY A 164 -0.99 -6.65 12.86
N LEU A 165 -2.16 -6.67 12.23
CA LEU A 165 -2.85 -5.45 11.83
C LEU A 165 -3.50 -4.79 13.05
N SER A 166 -3.09 -3.57 13.36
CA SER A 166 -3.76 -2.71 14.33
C SER A 166 -4.68 -1.71 13.63
N PHE A 167 -5.73 -1.29 14.35
CA PHE A 167 -6.74 -0.36 13.85
C PHE A 167 -6.16 0.95 13.28
N ASP A 168 -5.11 1.49 13.92
CA ASP A 168 -4.51 2.76 13.55
C ASP A 168 -3.60 2.68 12.31
N GLU A 169 -3.22 1.48 11.89
CA GLU A 169 -2.20 1.26 10.86
C GLU A 169 -2.74 0.88 9.47
N ASP A 170 -3.61 1.69 8.87
CA ASP A 170 -3.98 1.55 7.44
C ASP A 170 -2.73 1.43 6.53
N LYS A 171 -1.63 2.10 6.90
CA LYS A 171 -0.37 1.97 6.16
C LYS A 171 0.18 0.53 6.20
N SER A 172 0.09 -0.18 7.32
CA SER A 172 0.58 -1.57 7.41
C SER A 172 -0.31 -2.50 6.60
N PHE A 173 -1.64 -2.32 6.62
CA PHE A 173 -2.54 -3.10 5.75
C PHE A 173 -2.22 -2.92 4.26
N ARG A 174 -1.95 -1.69 3.81
CA ARG A 174 -1.59 -1.42 2.41
C ARG A 174 -0.27 -2.07 2.02
N GLU A 175 0.67 -2.16 2.95
CA GLU A 175 1.97 -2.83 2.75
C GLU A 175 1.80 -4.35 2.56
N LYS A 176 0.76 -4.96 3.14
CA LYS A 176 0.38 -6.36 2.92
C LYS A 176 -0.10 -6.66 1.50
N ALA A 177 -0.39 -5.65 0.68
CA ALA A 177 -0.65 -5.87 -0.75
C ALA A 177 0.49 -6.62 -1.46
N ALA A 178 1.72 -6.50 -0.94
CA ALA A 178 2.86 -7.23 -1.48
C ALA A 178 2.66 -8.75 -1.44
N LEU A 179 1.91 -9.27 -0.46
CA LEU A 179 1.63 -10.71 -0.31
C LEU A 179 0.87 -11.31 -1.50
N LEU A 180 0.21 -10.48 -2.32
CA LEU A 180 -0.47 -10.94 -3.53
C LEU A 180 0.46 -11.65 -4.52
N ILE A 181 1.78 -11.41 -4.46
CA ILE A 181 2.74 -12.13 -5.31
C ILE A 181 2.94 -13.58 -4.86
N PHE A 182 2.66 -13.90 -3.60
CA PHE A 182 2.75 -15.25 -3.04
C PHE A 182 1.39 -15.98 -3.02
N ALA A 183 0.31 -15.35 -3.47
CA ALA A 183 -0.98 -16.02 -3.59
C ALA A 183 -0.94 -17.10 -4.67
N ASP A 184 -1.63 -18.22 -4.42
CA ASP A 184 -1.79 -19.29 -5.40
C ASP A 184 -2.37 -18.72 -6.70
N PRO A 185 -1.78 -18.99 -7.89
CA PRO A 185 -2.30 -18.48 -9.17
C PRO A 185 -3.78 -18.73 -9.42
N SER A 186 -4.32 -19.83 -8.89
CA SER A 186 -5.73 -20.16 -9.00
C SER A 186 -6.62 -19.21 -8.17
N ASP A 187 -6.10 -18.72 -7.04
CA ASP A 187 -6.81 -17.85 -6.09
C ASP A 187 -6.44 -16.36 -6.23
N VAL A 188 -5.42 -15.99 -7.02
CA VAL A 188 -4.92 -14.60 -7.13
C VAL A 188 -6.03 -13.59 -7.43
N ALA A 189 -6.99 -13.95 -8.29
CA ALA A 189 -8.10 -13.05 -8.63
C ALA A 189 -8.99 -12.76 -7.42
N GLU A 190 -9.36 -13.79 -6.67
CA GLU A 190 -10.19 -13.70 -5.46
C GLU A 190 -9.43 -12.98 -4.33
N CYS A 191 -8.15 -13.30 -4.13
CA CYS A 191 -7.26 -12.61 -3.20
C CYS A 191 -7.22 -11.09 -3.47
N ARG A 192 -7.11 -10.68 -4.74
CA ARG A 192 -7.09 -9.27 -5.14
C ARG A 192 -8.41 -8.58 -4.85
N GLU A 193 -9.52 -9.19 -5.25
CA GLU A 193 -10.84 -8.64 -5.02
C GLU A 193 -11.10 -8.43 -3.54
N TRP A 194 -10.83 -9.47 -2.73
CA TRP A 194 -10.94 -9.39 -1.28
C TRP A 194 -10.04 -8.28 -0.71
N PHE A 195 -8.76 -8.24 -1.09
CA PHE A 195 -7.81 -7.24 -0.58
C PHE A 195 -8.26 -5.81 -0.90
N VAL A 196 -8.71 -5.58 -2.14
CA VAL A 196 -9.21 -4.27 -2.57
C VAL A 196 -10.46 -3.88 -1.80
N ARG A 197 -11.40 -4.80 -1.63
CA ARG A 197 -12.62 -4.58 -0.83
C ARG A 197 -12.27 -4.19 0.59
N GLN A 198 -11.38 -4.92 1.27
CA GLN A 198 -10.96 -4.60 2.64
C GLN A 198 -10.27 -3.24 2.74
N ALA A 199 -9.35 -2.93 1.82
CA ALA A 199 -8.65 -1.66 1.84
C ALA A 199 -9.59 -0.48 1.58
N LEU A 200 -10.61 -0.68 0.74
CA LEU A 200 -11.66 0.31 0.52
C LEU A 200 -12.51 0.47 1.78
N LEU A 201 -12.97 -0.60 2.41
CA LEU A 201 -13.75 -0.53 3.66
C LEU A 201 -13.03 0.27 4.75
N LEU A 202 -11.75 -0.02 5.01
CA LEU A 202 -10.95 0.74 6.00
C LEU A 202 -10.84 2.22 5.63
N LYS A 203 -10.65 2.51 4.34
CA LYS A 203 -10.56 3.88 3.85
C LYS A 203 -11.89 4.63 3.96
N LEU A 204 -13.00 3.96 3.67
CA LEU A 204 -14.35 4.51 3.81
C LEU A 204 -14.65 4.79 5.28
N PHE A 205 -14.39 3.84 6.16
CA PHE A 205 -14.54 3.97 7.60
C PHE A 205 -13.81 5.22 8.16
N ARG A 206 -12.59 5.47 7.69
CA ARG A 206 -11.80 6.66 8.09
C ARG A 206 -12.34 7.98 7.54
N ALA A 207 -13.08 7.94 6.43
CA ALA A 207 -13.59 9.12 5.75
C ALA A 207 -15.07 9.42 6.06
N ALA A 208 -15.84 8.43 6.50
CA ALA A 208 -17.27 8.53 6.74
C ALA A 208 -17.58 9.18 8.08
N GLU A 209 -18.75 9.82 8.17
CA GLU A 209 -19.28 10.44 9.37
C GLU A 209 -20.78 10.12 9.47
N GLY A 210 -21.39 10.30 10.65
CA GLY A 210 -22.84 10.12 10.84
C GLY A 210 -23.36 8.74 10.41
N GLY A 211 -24.48 8.72 9.69
CA GLY A 211 -25.14 7.49 9.23
C GLY A 211 -24.24 6.58 8.39
N ASP A 212 -23.47 7.14 7.46
CA ASP A 212 -22.58 6.35 6.57
C ASP A 212 -21.53 5.57 7.38
N LEU A 213 -21.02 6.16 8.46
CA LEU A 213 -20.05 5.51 9.34
C LEU A 213 -20.68 4.30 10.05
N ALA A 214 -21.93 4.44 10.52
CA ALA A 214 -22.67 3.35 11.14
C ALA A 214 -22.95 2.21 10.16
N GLU A 215 -23.30 2.52 8.90
CA GLU A 215 -23.50 1.51 7.87
C GLU A 215 -22.22 0.75 7.53
N ILE A 216 -21.08 1.43 7.43
CA ILE A 216 -19.80 0.78 7.16
C ILE A 216 -19.44 -0.19 8.29
N ILE A 217 -19.65 0.20 9.56
CA ILE A 217 -19.42 -0.71 10.69
C ILE A 217 -20.34 -1.92 10.59
N ARG A 218 -21.63 -1.71 10.34
CA ARG A 218 -22.60 -2.80 10.21
C ARG A 218 -22.20 -3.79 9.12
N LEU A 219 -21.72 -3.27 7.99
CA LEU A 219 -21.20 -4.08 6.89
C LEU A 219 -19.95 -4.88 7.30
N MET A 220 -18.98 -4.25 7.97
CA MET A 220 -17.75 -4.92 8.45
C MET A 220 -18.05 -6.08 9.42
N TRP A 221 -19.07 -5.93 10.26
CA TRP A 221 -19.52 -6.97 11.19
C TRP A 221 -20.29 -8.09 10.47
N LYS A 222 -21.22 -7.74 9.58
CA LYS A 222 -22.01 -8.70 8.80
C LYS A 222 -21.13 -9.59 7.93
N GLU A 223 -20.21 -9.00 7.17
CA GLU A 223 -19.32 -9.72 6.26
C GLU A 223 -18.15 -10.41 6.96
N LYS A 224 -17.95 -10.14 8.25
CA LYS A 224 -16.81 -10.62 9.02
C LYS A 224 -15.47 -10.29 8.35
N SER A 225 -15.37 -9.10 7.75
CA SER A 225 -14.30 -8.76 6.81
C SER A 225 -12.90 -8.61 7.44
N PHE A 226 -12.84 -8.41 8.75
CA PHE A 226 -11.62 -8.30 9.57
C PHE A 226 -11.68 -9.25 10.76
N ASN A 227 -10.58 -9.48 11.47
CA ASN A 227 -10.64 -10.27 12.72
C ASN A 227 -11.50 -9.56 13.80
N ALA A 228 -11.91 -10.32 14.81
CA ALA A 228 -12.78 -9.82 15.89
C ALA A 228 -12.21 -8.56 16.58
N ALA A 229 -10.91 -8.55 16.87
CA ALA A 229 -10.25 -7.42 17.52
C ALA A 229 -10.36 -6.12 16.71
N ILE A 230 -10.06 -6.16 15.41
CA ILE A 230 -10.17 -4.99 14.52
C ILE A 230 -11.62 -4.53 14.40
N ARG A 231 -12.58 -5.46 14.28
CA ARG A 231 -14.01 -5.11 14.23
C ARG A 231 -14.47 -4.38 15.50
N GLN A 232 -14.00 -4.83 16.66
CA GLN A 232 -14.27 -4.21 17.96
C GLN A 232 -13.65 -2.82 18.04
N ASP A 233 -12.38 -2.66 17.67
CA ASP A 233 -11.70 -1.37 17.66
C ASP A 233 -12.37 -0.37 16.71
N CYS A 234 -12.72 -0.82 15.50
CA CYS A 234 -13.46 -0.01 14.53
C CYS A 234 -14.82 0.44 15.09
N PHE A 235 -15.55 -0.46 15.75
CA PHE A 235 -16.81 -0.11 16.39
C PHE A 235 -16.60 0.95 17.47
N LEU A 236 -15.59 0.78 18.34
CA LEU A 236 -15.32 1.70 19.44
C LEU A 236 -15.00 3.10 18.91
N ASP A 237 -14.10 3.22 17.93
CA ASP A 237 -13.78 4.50 17.29
C ASP A 237 -15.02 5.14 16.64
N ALA A 238 -15.80 4.36 15.87
CA ALA A 238 -17.04 4.85 15.27
C ALA A 238 -18.02 5.36 16.31
N PHE A 239 -18.26 4.59 17.37
CA PHE A 239 -19.18 4.96 18.44
C PHE A 239 -18.77 6.29 19.09
N TYR A 240 -17.49 6.45 19.43
CA TYR A 240 -16.99 7.70 20.02
C TYR A 240 -17.08 8.88 19.04
N ARG A 241 -16.81 8.67 17.75
CA ARG A 241 -16.97 9.70 16.70
C ARG A 241 -18.42 10.13 16.56
N LEU A 242 -19.37 9.19 16.55
CA LEU A 242 -20.81 9.49 16.47
C LEU A 242 -21.30 10.25 17.70
N VAL A 243 -20.93 9.80 18.91
CA VAL A 243 -21.31 10.49 20.15
C VAL A 243 -20.71 11.89 20.23
N LYS A 244 -19.43 12.05 19.86
CA LYS A 244 -18.74 13.35 19.82
C LYS A 244 -19.32 14.28 18.74
N GLY A 245 -19.73 13.72 17.60
CA GLY A 245 -20.40 14.41 16.50
C GLY A 245 -21.84 14.84 16.80
N LYS A 246 -22.36 14.51 18.00
CA LYS A 246 -23.76 14.72 18.44
C LYS A 246 -24.79 13.82 17.74
N ASP A 247 -24.36 12.79 17.02
CA ASP A 247 -25.21 11.80 16.35
C ASP A 247 -25.57 10.63 17.28
N LYS A 248 -26.01 10.94 18.51
CA LYS A 248 -26.32 9.91 19.53
C LYS A 248 -27.43 8.95 19.10
N ALA A 249 -28.40 9.44 18.33
CA ALA A 249 -29.50 8.64 17.78
C ALA A 249 -28.98 7.58 16.79
N VAL A 250 -27.98 7.91 15.97
CA VAL A 250 -27.33 6.99 15.03
C VAL A 250 -26.47 5.98 15.79
N ALA A 251 -25.70 6.43 16.78
CA ALA A 251 -24.90 5.54 17.63
C ALA A 251 -25.77 4.51 18.38
N LEU A 252 -26.94 4.95 18.87
CA LEU A 252 -27.92 4.09 19.51
C LEU A 252 -28.48 3.03 18.54
N ALA A 253 -28.88 3.46 17.34
CA ALA A 253 -29.39 2.55 16.31
C ALA A 253 -28.36 1.51 15.89
N LEU A 254 -27.07 1.90 15.78
CA LEU A 254 -25.97 0.98 15.51
C LEU A 254 -25.83 -0.09 16.61
N CYS A 255 -25.85 0.31 17.88
CA CYS A 255 -25.77 -0.63 19.01
C CYS A 255 -26.95 -1.62 19.00
N GLN A 256 -28.17 -1.13 18.75
CA GLN A 256 -29.36 -1.97 18.67
C GLN A 256 -29.25 -2.98 17.53
N LYS A 257 -28.83 -2.52 16.33
CA LYS A 257 -28.70 -3.40 15.18
C LYS A 257 -27.64 -4.48 15.36
N LEU A 258 -26.49 -4.16 15.94
CA LEU A 258 -25.46 -5.17 16.21
C LEU A 258 -25.92 -6.16 17.29
N LEU A 259 -26.65 -5.71 18.30
CA LEU A 259 -27.22 -6.60 19.31
C LEU A 259 -28.29 -7.53 18.71
N GLU A 260 -29.15 -7.02 17.82
CA GLU A 260 -30.16 -7.80 17.10
C GLU A 260 -29.54 -8.84 16.14
N GLN A 261 -28.48 -8.47 15.42
CA GLN A 261 -27.89 -9.33 14.37
C GLN A 261 -26.89 -10.36 14.91
N HIS A 262 -26.18 -10.02 15.99
CA HIS A 262 -25.03 -10.79 16.46
C HIS A 262 -25.07 -11.10 17.96
N GLY A 263 -26.02 -10.54 18.71
CA GLY A 263 -26.26 -10.96 20.09
C GLY A 263 -26.76 -12.40 20.10
N THR A 264 -26.24 -13.22 21.01
CA THR A 264 -26.82 -14.54 21.22
C THR A 264 -28.13 -14.42 21.98
N ASP A 265 -29.20 -15.00 21.40
CA ASP A 265 -30.36 -15.46 22.16
C ASP A 265 -29.85 -16.55 23.12
N THR A 266 -29.26 -16.14 24.23
CA THR A 266 -28.72 -17.01 25.30
C THR A 266 -29.74 -18.03 25.80
N THR A 267 -31.02 -17.86 25.48
CA THR A 267 -32.13 -18.76 25.80
C THR A 267 -32.39 -19.87 24.78
N LYS A 268 -31.89 -19.83 23.54
CA LYS A 268 -32.23 -20.85 22.51
C LYS A 268 -31.17 -21.92 22.25
N THR A 269 -29.89 -21.64 22.50
CA THR A 269 -28.80 -22.55 22.09
C THR A 269 -28.41 -23.59 23.14
N ALA A 270 -28.89 -23.47 24.39
CA ALA A 270 -28.57 -24.44 25.45
C ALA A 270 -29.28 -25.81 25.31
N ALA A 271 -30.30 -25.92 24.45
CA ALA A 271 -31.10 -27.15 24.32
C ALA A 271 -30.67 -28.06 23.15
N VAL A 272 -29.75 -27.64 22.29
CA VAL A 272 -29.37 -28.38 21.08
C VAL A 272 -27.86 -28.33 20.93
N SER A 273 -27.13 -29.26 21.55
CA SER A 273 -25.68 -29.39 21.32
C SER A 273 -25.27 -30.85 21.33
N GLY A 274 -25.31 -31.44 20.14
CA GLY A 274 -24.57 -32.62 19.76
C GLY A 274 -23.78 -32.27 18.50
N THR A 275 -22.45 -32.13 18.66
CA THR A 275 -21.44 -32.04 17.59
C THR A 275 -21.59 -30.92 16.56
N THR A 276 -20.87 -29.81 16.75
CA THR A 276 -20.40 -29.00 15.60
C THR A 276 -19.18 -28.18 15.98
N THR A 277 -18.18 -28.19 15.09
CA THR A 277 -16.95 -27.38 15.12
C THR A 277 -17.31 -25.91 15.29
N THR A 278 -17.25 -25.42 16.53
CA THR A 278 -17.56 -24.03 16.86
C THR A 278 -16.48 -23.11 16.30
N ASN A 279 -16.86 -22.24 15.38
CA ASN A 279 -16.04 -21.12 14.90
C ASN A 279 -15.72 -20.21 16.10
N ALA A 280 -14.53 -20.34 16.68
CA ALA A 280 -14.10 -19.63 17.89
C ALA A 280 -14.32 -18.10 17.79
N ASP A 281 -14.10 -17.51 16.62
CA ASP A 281 -14.30 -16.08 16.38
C ASP A 281 -15.76 -15.60 16.54
N ALA A 282 -16.73 -16.44 16.19
CA ALA A 282 -18.15 -16.06 16.31
C ALA A 282 -18.59 -15.99 17.77
N ASP A 283 -18.04 -16.86 18.62
CA ASP A 283 -18.32 -16.89 20.05
C ASP A 283 -17.69 -15.68 20.76
N VAL A 284 -16.46 -15.31 20.36
CA VAL A 284 -15.78 -14.11 20.86
C VAL A 284 -16.59 -12.84 20.58
N ASP A 285 -17.09 -12.69 19.36
CA ASP A 285 -17.89 -11.54 18.95
C ASP A 285 -19.22 -11.44 19.71
N ALA A 286 -19.97 -12.54 19.79
CA ALA A 286 -21.24 -12.56 20.50
C ALA A 286 -21.08 -12.26 21.99
N THR A 287 -20.05 -12.84 22.62
CA THR A 287 -19.71 -12.60 24.02
C THR A 287 -19.38 -11.12 24.26
N TRP A 288 -18.57 -10.53 23.38
CA TRP A 288 -18.21 -9.12 23.48
C TRP A 288 -19.43 -8.19 23.26
N ILE A 289 -20.26 -8.47 22.25
CA ILE A 289 -21.46 -7.70 21.94
C ILE A 289 -22.43 -7.67 23.11
N ASN A 290 -22.76 -8.84 23.67
CA ASN A 290 -23.69 -8.94 24.80
C ASN A 290 -23.16 -8.21 26.04
N ARG A 291 -21.84 -8.22 26.24
CA ARG A 291 -21.20 -7.55 27.38
C ARG A 291 -21.12 -6.04 27.22
N GLU A 292 -20.78 -5.55 26.03
CA GLU A 292 -20.43 -4.14 25.82
C GLU A 292 -21.58 -3.30 25.24
N MET A 293 -22.41 -3.83 24.33
CA MET A 293 -23.49 -3.05 23.71
C MET A 293 -24.46 -2.43 24.72
N PRO A 294 -24.88 -3.10 25.82
CA PRO A 294 -25.76 -2.48 26.82
C PRO A 294 -25.14 -1.24 27.48
N LYS A 295 -23.82 -1.24 27.71
CA LYS A 295 -23.09 -0.11 28.30
C LYS A 295 -23.05 1.07 27.33
N PHE A 296 -22.82 0.81 26.04
CA PHE A 296 -22.82 1.84 25.01
C PHE A 296 -24.21 2.41 24.75
N LYS A 297 -25.24 1.55 24.74
CA LYS A 297 -26.65 1.95 24.69
C LYS A 297 -27.00 2.93 25.81
N ALA A 298 -26.60 2.64 27.05
CA ALA A 298 -26.84 3.52 28.19
C ALA A 298 -26.16 4.89 28.04
N LYS A 299 -24.95 4.96 27.44
CA LYS A 299 -24.25 6.22 27.18
C LYS A 299 -24.96 7.14 26.17
N CYS A 300 -25.78 6.59 25.27
CA CYS A 300 -26.55 7.38 24.32
C CYS A 300 -27.71 8.17 24.99
N GLY A 301 -28.15 7.76 26.19
CA GLY A 301 -29.27 8.37 26.91
C GLY A 301 -30.64 8.02 26.31
N ASN A 302 -31.67 8.79 26.70
CA ASN A 302 -33.06 8.59 26.27
C ASN A 302 -33.34 9.25 24.91
N VAL A 303 -32.53 8.96 23.89
CA VAL A 303 -32.73 9.47 22.53
C VAL A 303 -33.45 8.41 21.71
N GLU A 304 -34.35 8.81 20.81
CA GLU A 304 -34.98 7.89 19.87
C GLU A 304 -33.95 7.45 18.79
N PRO A 305 -33.83 6.15 18.47
CA PRO A 305 -32.86 5.68 17.50
C PRO A 305 -33.18 6.19 16.09
N SER A 306 -32.16 6.70 15.40
CA SER A 306 -32.31 7.09 13.99
C SER A 306 -32.53 5.86 13.12
N ARG A 307 -33.32 6.00 12.06
CA ARG A 307 -33.42 4.95 11.03
C ARG A 307 -32.10 4.85 10.27
N LEU A 308 -31.45 3.70 10.40
CA LEU A 308 -30.31 3.29 9.57
C LEU A 308 -30.81 2.86 8.19
N CYS A 309 -29.96 3.04 7.17
CA CYS A 309 -30.29 2.64 5.80
C CYS A 309 -30.46 1.12 5.73
N THR A 310 -31.31 0.69 4.80
CA THR A 310 -31.52 -0.74 4.58
C THR A 310 -30.31 -1.34 3.88
N GLU A 311 -30.05 -2.64 4.10
CA GLU A 311 -28.86 -3.33 3.57
C GLU A 311 -28.73 -3.22 2.05
N ASP A 312 -29.85 -3.22 1.35
CA ASP A 312 -29.90 -3.21 -0.11
C ASP A 312 -29.48 -1.84 -0.71
N GLU A 313 -29.39 -0.81 0.12
CA GLU A 313 -28.99 0.54 -0.31
C GLU A 313 -27.46 0.72 -0.31
N LEU A 314 -26.73 -0.11 0.43
CA LEU A 314 -25.27 -0.01 0.53
C LEU A 314 -24.59 -0.74 -0.64
N LYS A 315 -24.65 -0.14 -1.84
CA LYS A 315 -24.04 -0.72 -3.03
C LYS A 315 -22.53 -0.52 -3.03
N LEU A 316 -21.80 -1.44 -2.40
CA LEU A 316 -20.33 -1.54 -2.51
C LEU A 316 -19.85 -1.45 -3.95
N ASP A 317 -20.61 -1.99 -4.90
CA ASP A 317 -20.33 -1.96 -6.34
C ASP A 317 -20.28 -0.54 -6.91
N THR A 318 -20.96 0.43 -6.30
CA THR A 318 -20.83 1.85 -6.68
C THR A 318 -19.50 2.45 -6.23
N TRP A 319 -18.85 1.85 -5.22
CA TRP A 319 -17.53 2.25 -4.74
C TRP A 319 -16.41 1.42 -5.38
N TYR A 320 -16.76 0.23 -5.87
CA TYR A 320 -15.96 -0.66 -6.69
C TYR A 320 -16.51 -0.65 -8.13
N VAL A 321 -16.54 0.51 -8.79
CA VAL A 321 -16.79 0.50 -10.24
C VAL A 321 -15.47 0.08 -10.89
N PRO A 322 -15.42 -1.04 -11.64
CA PRO A 322 -14.27 -1.35 -12.45
C PRO A 322 -14.07 -0.25 -13.49
N GLY A 323 -13.25 0.75 -13.15
CA GLY A 323 -12.98 1.88 -14.02
C GLY A 323 -12.30 1.46 -15.33
N ASP A 324 -12.80 1.98 -16.45
CA ASP A 324 -12.36 1.59 -17.79
C ASP A 324 -10.98 2.15 -18.16
N ALA A 325 -10.50 3.15 -17.42
CA ALA A 325 -9.34 3.94 -17.83
C ALA A 325 -8.04 3.37 -17.31
N THR A 326 -7.93 3.09 -16.00
CA THR A 326 -6.66 2.64 -15.41
C THR A 326 -6.81 1.65 -14.26
N GLU A 327 -5.95 0.65 -14.23
CA GLU A 327 -5.89 -0.42 -13.22
C GLU A 327 -4.51 -0.45 -12.54
N CYS A 328 -4.50 -0.78 -11.23
CA CYS A 328 -3.26 -1.03 -10.51
C CYS A 328 -2.69 -2.41 -10.86
N GLU A 329 -1.45 -2.47 -11.36
CA GLU A 329 -0.76 -3.73 -11.71
C GLU A 329 -0.64 -4.73 -10.55
N LEU A 330 -0.53 -4.22 -9.32
CA LEU A 330 -0.52 -5.06 -8.13
C LEU A 330 -1.96 -5.44 -7.78
N CYS A 331 -2.68 -4.63 -6.99
CA CYS A 331 -3.95 -5.07 -6.41
C CYS A 331 -5.15 -5.13 -7.37
N GLY A 332 -5.02 -4.71 -8.64
CA GLY A 332 -6.15 -4.68 -9.58
C GLY A 332 -7.17 -3.57 -9.32
N TYR A 333 -6.95 -2.70 -8.31
CA TYR A 333 -7.84 -1.57 -8.05
C TYR A 333 -7.95 -0.65 -9.26
N ARG A 334 -9.19 -0.34 -9.65
CA ARG A 334 -9.53 0.61 -10.71
C ARG A 334 -10.10 1.87 -10.08
N CYS A 335 -9.63 3.04 -10.52
CA CYS A 335 -10.12 4.29 -9.99
C CYS A 335 -11.50 4.61 -10.60
N SER A 336 -12.50 4.88 -9.77
CA SER A 336 -13.79 5.38 -10.26
C SER A 336 -13.59 6.67 -11.07
N LYS A 337 -14.36 6.79 -12.16
CA LYS A 337 -14.46 8.02 -12.97
C LYS A 337 -15.13 9.13 -12.15
N GLU A 338 -16.08 8.75 -11.32
CA GLU A 338 -16.79 9.67 -10.45
C GLU A 338 -15.95 9.93 -9.21
N THR A 339 -15.82 11.21 -8.83
CA THR A 339 -15.27 11.54 -7.52
C THR A 339 -16.28 11.06 -6.48
N PRO A 340 -15.94 10.06 -5.65
CA PRO A 340 -16.87 9.57 -4.65
C PRO A 340 -17.22 10.71 -3.68
N ILE A 341 -18.43 10.67 -3.12
CA ILE A 341 -19.04 11.74 -2.32
C ILE A 341 -18.12 12.20 -1.17
N TRP A 342 -17.39 11.28 -0.54
CA TRP A 342 -16.41 11.58 0.52
C TRP A 342 -15.20 12.44 0.07
N ARG A 343 -15.00 12.66 -1.24
CA ARG A 343 -13.98 13.57 -1.79
C ARG A 343 -14.46 15.01 -1.97
N THR A 344 -15.67 15.37 -1.58
CA THR A 344 -16.16 16.76 -1.69
C THR A 344 -15.55 17.71 -0.64
N THR A 345 -14.99 17.17 0.45
CA THR A 345 -14.30 17.96 1.47
C THR A 345 -12.95 18.53 0.98
N TRP A 346 -12.38 19.48 1.71
CA TRP A 346 -11.10 20.17 1.42
C TRP A 346 -9.94 19.23 1.00
N TYR A 347 -9.92 17.99 1.50
CA TYR A 347 -8.96 16.95 1.11
C TYR A 347 -9.07 16.51 -0.36
N GLY A 348 -10.24 16.66 -0.99
CA GLY A 348 -10.47 16.39 -2.40
C GLY A 348 -9.74 17.33 -3.36
N TRP A 349 -9.60 18.61 -2.98
CA TRP A 349 -8.94 19.62 -3.81
C TRP A 349 -7.43 19.36 -3.92
N ARG A 350 -6.77 18.97 -2.82
CA ARG A 350 -5.33 18.58 -2.83
C ARG A 350 -5.04 17.35 -3.70
N LYS A 351 -6.03 16.49 -3.91
CA LYS A 351 -5.92 15.25 -4.70
C LYS A 351 -6.25 15.41 -6.19
N ARG A 352 -6.68 16.60 -6.65
CA ARG A 352 -6.83 16.89 -8.08
C ARG A 352 -5.50 17.20 -8.79
N ALA A 353 -4.42 17.35 -8.04
CA ALA A 353 -3.09 17.54 -8.61
C ALA A 353 -2.68 16.30 -9.46
N PRO A 354 -2.07 16.48 -10.65
CA PRO A 354 -1.69 15.39 -11.55
C PRO A 354 -0.85 14.28 -10.90
N ARG A 355 -0.06 14.61 -9.86
CA ARG A 355 0.78 13.65 -9.13
C ARG A 355 0.01 12.74 -8.18
N ALA A 356 -1.20 13.10 -7.76
CA ALA A 356 -2.05 12.21 -6.96
C ALA A 356 -2.59 11.02 -7.78
N ARG A 357 -2.44 11.04 -9.12
CA ARG A 357 -2.82 9.95 -10.02
C ARG A 357 -1.74 8.87 -10.22
N SER A 358 -0.52 9.05 -9.69
CA SER A 358 0.53 8.04 -9.90
C SER A 358 0.44 6.86 -8.94
N HIS A 359 -0.13 7.06 -7.74
CA HIS A 359 -0.19 6.08 -6.67
C HIS A 359 -1.57 5.43 -6.59
N CYS A 360 -1.61 4.10 -6.47
CA CYS A 360 -2.83 3.37 -6.16
C CYS A 360 -3.38 3.80 -4.81
N GLU A 361 -4.67 4.16 -4.73
CA GLU A 361 -5.26 4.59 -3.47
C GLU A 361 -5.50 3.47 -2.46
N VAL A 362 -5.44 2.22 -2.94
CA VAL A 362 -5.52 1.00 -2.14
C VAL A 362 -4.10 0.64 -1.68
N CYS A 363 -3.27 0.02 -2.52
CA CYS A 363 -1.96 -0.47 -2.09
C CYS A 363 -0.83 0.57 -2.05
N ASN A 364 -1.08 1.85 -2.38
CA ASN A 364 -0.09 2.94 -2.40
C ASN A 364 1.09 2.79 -3.40
N LEU A 365 1.08 1.75 -4.24
CA LEU A 365 2.11 1.54 -5.27
C LEU A 365 1.95 2.47 -6.47
N ASN A 366 3.08 2.83 -7.07
CA ASN A 366 3.15 3.61 -8.32
C ASN A 366 2.91 2.73 -9.56
N ALA A 367 1.78 2.04 -9.59
CA ALA A 367 1.53 0.95 -10.53
C ALA A 367 0.24 1.09 -11.31
N ILE A 368 -0.24 2.33 -11.52
CA ILE A 368 -1.47 2.58 -12.28
C ILE A 368 -1.14 2.60 -13.78
N ARG A 369 -1.73 1.68 -14.57
CA ARG A 369 -1.60 1.63 -16.03
C ARG A 369 -2.95 1.72 -16.74
N PRO A 370 -2.99 2.23 -17.99
CA PRO A 370 -4.18 2.14 -18.82
C PRO A 370 -4.61 0.70 -19.05
N VAL A 371 -5.90 0.38 -18.91
CA VAL A 371 -6.43 -1.00 -19.09
C VAL A 371 -6.14 -1.53 -20.50
N SER A 372 -6.18 -0.65 -21.51
CA SER A 372 -5.87 -1.00 -22.91
C SER A 372 -4.45 -1.52 -23.14
N SER A 373 -3.52 -1.27 -22.21
CA SER A 373 -2.15 -1.78 -22.29
C SER A 373 -1.95 -3.16 -21.65
N ILE A 374 -2.98 -3.74 -21.03
CA ILE A 374 -2.90 -4.98 -20.25
C ILE A 374 -3.43 -6.18 -21.05
N ILE A 375 -4.30 -5.95 -22.04
CA ILE A 375 -4.80 -7.02 -22.91
C ILE A 375 -3.65 -7.47 -23.82
N PRO A 376 -3.15 -8.71 -23.69
CA PRO A 376 -2.13 -9.21 -24.60
C PRO A 376 -2.68 -9.12 -26.03
N PRO A 377 -1.86 -8.72 -27.01
CA PRO A 377 -2.30 -8.69 -28.40
C PRO A 377 -2.88 -10.07 -28.75
N PRO A 378 -3.99 -10.13 -29.50
CA PRO A 378 -4.57 -11.41 -29.89
C PRO A 378 -3.47 -12.27 -30.50
N PRO A 379 -3.45 -13.59 -30.20
CA PRO A 379 -2.45 -14.48 -30.79
C PRO A 379 -2.45 -14.26 -32.31
N PRO A 380 -1.27 -14.15 -32.95
CA PRO A 380 -1.21 -13.96 -34.38
C PRO A 380 -2.04 -15.07 -35.04
N PRO A 381 -2.87 -14.75 -36.06
CA PRO A 381 -3.63 -15.77 -36.77
C PRO A 381 -2.66 -16.87 -37.22
N PRO A 382 -3.06 -18.15 -37.15
CA PRO A 382 -2.18 -19.26 -37.50
C PRO A 382 -1.65 -19.03 -38.92
N THR A 383 -0.36 -18.71 -39.03
CA THR A 383 0.31 -18.53 -40.30
C THR A 383 0.19 -19.86 -41.03
N THR A 384 -0.60 -19.88 -42.09
CA THR A 384 -0.82 -21.07 -42.92
C THR A 384 0.38 -21.21 -43.86
N GLU A 385 1.56 -21.42 -43.30
CA GLU A 385 2.79 -21.69 -44.05
C GLU A 385 3.46 -22.88 -43.37
N ASP A 386 3.04 -24.08 -43.77
CA ASP A 386 3.92 -25.24 -43.86
C ASP A 386 3.27 -26.31 -44.75
N ALA A 387 3.43 -26.11 -46.05
CA ALA A 387 3.42 -27.20 -47.00
C ALA A 387 4.89 -27.57 -47.28
N ALA A 388 5.28 -28.73 -46.72
CA ALA A 388 6.40 -29.57 -47.13
C ALA A 388 7.83 -29.04 -46.92
N SER A 389 8.47 -29.53 -45.86
CA SER A 389 9.90 -29.87 -45.89
C SER A 389 10.14 -31.23 -45.24
N PRO A 390 10.94 -32.13 -45.87
CA PRO A 390 11.15 -33.50 -45.42
C PRO A 390 12.15 -33.62 -44.25
N PRO A 391 12.12 -34.72 -43.50
CA PRO A 391 12.86 -34.88 -42.25
C PRO A 391 14.35 -35.10 -42.50
N SER A 392 15.19 -34.19 -41.99
CA SER A 392 16.63 -34.39 -41.90
C SER A 392 16.99 -35.07 -40.59
N SER A 393 17.32 -36.34 -40.68
CA SER A 393 17.94 -37.15 -39.63
C SER A 393 19.29 -36.58 -39.21
N GLN A 394 19.53 -36.34 -37.92
CA GLN A 394 20.85 -36.52 -37.32
C GLN A 394 20.84 -36.63 -35.80
N ALA A 395 21.86 -37.35 -35.33
CA ALA A 395 21.99 -38.09 -34.09
C ALA A 395 22.23 -37.25 -32.82
N GLY A 396 21.85 -37.80 -31.65
CA GLY A 396 22.33 -37.36 -30.34
C GLY A 396 23.67 -38.03 -29.96
N PRO A 397 24.03 -38.08 -28.67
CA PRO A 397 23.94 -37.04 -27.64
C PRO A 397 25.36 -36.70 -27.09
N SER A 398 25.60 -35.45 -26.69
CA SER A 398 26.84 -35.10 -25.98
C SER A 398 26.53 -34.67 -24.55
N THR A 399 26.92 -35.53 -23.62
CA THR A 399 26.83 -35.38 -22.18
C THR A 399 27.95 -34.45 -21.70
N ALA A 400 27.60 -33.22 -21.34
CA ALA A 400 28.50 -32.31 -20.61
C ALA A 400 27.80 -31.86 -19.33
N GLY A 401 28.35 -32.27 -18.19
CA GLY A 401 27.78 -32.03 -16.86
C GLY A 401 27.83 -30.56 -16.44
N PRO A 402 26.98 -30.15 -15.47
CA PRO A 402 27.00 -28.79 -14.95
C PRO A 402 28.11 -28.65 -13.89
N SER A 403 29.16 -27.92 -14.25
CA SER A 403 30.09 -27.33 -13.29
C SER A 403 29.36 -26.25 -12.50
N GLY A 404 29.09 -26.54 -11.23
CA GLY A 404 28.46 -25.63 -10.29
C GLY A 404 29.42 -24.52 -9.86
N ASN A 405 29.46 -23.42 -10.62
CA ASN A 405 29.94 -22.15 -10.11
C ASN A 405 28.77 -21.42 -9.43
N GLN A 406 28.59 -21.67 -8.14
CA GLN A 406 27.86 -20.75 -7.27
C GLN A 406 28.71 -19.48 -7.14
N CYS A 407 28.48 -18.51 -8.01
CA CYS A 407 28.87 -17.14 -7.74
C CYS A 407 28.05 -16.65 -6.54
N VAL A 408 28.63 -16.75 -5.35
CA VAL A 408 28.20 -15.98 -4.17
C VAL A 408 28.47 -14.52 -4.50
N VAL A 409 27.51 -13.88 -5.17
CA VAL A 409 27.48 -12.42 -5.27
C VAL A 409 26.99 -11.95 -3.92
N ASP A 410 27.92 -11.50 -3.07
CA ASP A 410 27.59 -10.83 -1.82
C ASP A 410 26.56 -9.75 -2.10
N MET A 411 25.35 -9.99 -1.58
CA MET A 411 24.25 -9.06 -1.70
C MET A 411 24.66 -7.79 -0.93
N PRO A 412 24.49 -6.59 -1.49
CA PRO A 412 24.50 -5.40 -0.66
C PRO A 412 23.25 -5.49 0.21
N GLU A 413 23.39 -6.09 1.40
CA GLU A 413 22.39 -6.01 2.43
C GLU A 413 21.95 -4.55 2.51
N PRO A 414 20.64 -4.26 2.42
CA PRO A 414 20.17 -2.94 2.71
C PRO A 414 20.59 -2.68 4.16
N ASN A 415 21.66 -1.90 4.35
CA ASN A 415 22.10 -1.40 5.64
C ASN A 415 20.88 -0.75 6.30
N THR A 416 20.19 -1.56 7.09
CA THR A 416 19.09 -1.16 7.94
C THR A 416 19.77 -0.94 9.26
N THR A 417 20.53 0.16 9.33
CA THR A 417 21.03 0.66 10.59
C THR A 417 19.81 1.04 11.40
N GLU A 418 19.31 0.09 12.19
CA GLU A 418 18.59 0.40 13.41
C GLU A 418 19.55 1.23 14.25
N ILE A 419 19.28 2.53 14.29
CA ILE A 419 19.88 3.40 15.29
C ILE A 419 18.96 3.25 16.48
N THR A 420 19.43 2.50 17.48
CA THR A 420 18.94 2.56 18.85
C THR A 420 18.93 4.04 19.26
N GLU A 421 17.75 4.59 19.50
CA GLU A 421 17.59 5.88 20.19
C GLU A 421 17.80 5.70 21.70
#